data_AF-A0A529Y8U6-F1
#
_entry.id   AF-A0A529Y8U6-F1
#
_cell.length_a   1.000
_cell.length_b   1.000
_cell.length_c   1.000
_cell.angle_alpha   90.00
_cell.angle_beta   90.00
_cell.angle_gamma   90.00
#
_symmetry.space_group_name_H-M   'P 1'
#
loop_
_entity.id
_entity.type
_entity.pdbx_description
1 polymer ?
#
loop_
_entity_poly.entity_id
_entity_poly.type
_entity_poly.pdbx_seq_one_letter_code
_entity_poly.pdbx_strand_id
1 'polypeptide(L)'
;MTAGLRSPDSVKQSDTEMTAKVVLRIGPIKASFEGQVTLANLNPPHSYSIQGEGKGGIVGFAKGGADVWLVEDEPAATVLSYTVKADVGGKIAQLGG
;
A
#
# COMPACT_ATOMS: atom_id res chain seq x y z
N MET A 1 5.02 -14.63 16.44
CA MET A 1 4.09 -13.50 16.68
C MET A 1 3.22 -13.37 15.44
N THR A 2 1.92 -13.66 15.54
CA THR A 2 1.00 -13.60 14.39
C THR A 2 0.39 -12.21 14.34
N ALA A 3 0.81 -11.38 13.38
CA ALA A 3 0.16 -10.10 13.11
C ALA A 3 -1.25 -10.40 12.55
N GLY A 4 -2.27 -10.22 13.37
CA GLY A 4 -3.66 -10.31 12.92
C GLY A 4 -4.01 -9.06 12.13
N LEU A 5 -3.84 -9.11 10.80
CA LEU A 5 -4.34 -8.08 9.90
C LEU A 5 -5.86 -8.29 9.78
N ARG A 6 -6.67 -7.37 10.33
CA ARG A 6 -8.09 -7.31 9.98
C ARG A 6 -8.16 -6.71 8.58
N SER A 7 -8.96 -7.29 7.69
CA SER A 7 -9.14 -6.79 6.32
C SER A 7 -9.35 -5.28 6.35
N PRO A 8 -8.61 -4.50 5.54
CA PRO A 8 -8.85 -3.07 5.45
C PRO A 8 -10.29 -2.81 5.01
N ASP A 9 -10.99 -1.95 5.73
CA ASP A 9 -12.23 -1.37 5.24
C ASP A 9 -11.83 -0.42 4.10
N SER A 10 -11.79 -0.93 2.87
CA SER A 10 -11.40 -0.17 1.68
C SER A 10 -12.63 0.33 0.92
N VAL A 11 -12.68 1.62 0.62
CA VAL A 11 -13.75 2.26 -0.15
C VAL A 11 -13.16 2.81 -1.45
N LYS A 12 -13.64 2.32 -2.60
CA LYS A 12 -13.32 2.90 -3.91
C LYS A 12 -14.00 4.28 -4.01
N GLN A 13 -13.22 5.32 -4.30
CA GLN A 13 -13.72 6.68 -4.46
C GLN A 13 -13.87 7.06 -5.94
N SER A 14 -12.94 6.58 -6.77
CA SER A 14 -12.99 6.72 -8.23
C SER A 14 -12.27 5.55 -8.89
N ASP A 15 -12.11 5.56 -10.21
CA ASP A 15 -11.33 4.54 -10.92
C ASP A 15 -9.85 4.54 -10.54
N THR A 16 -9.34 5.64 -10.00
CA THR A 16 -7.93 5.79 -9.63
C THR A 16 -7.71 6.04 -8.15
N GLU A 17 -8.77 6.24 -7.35
CA GLU A 17 -8.63 6.62 -5.94
C GLU A 17 -9.41 5.68 -5.02
N MET A 18 -8.76 5.32 -3.91
CA MET A 18 -9.30 4.44 -2.89
C MET A 18 -8.86 4.93 -1.52
N THR A 19 -9.71 4.79 -0.52
CA THR A 19 -9.31 4.97 0.89
C THR A 19 -9.37 3.63 1.60
N ALA A 20 -8.47 3.41 2.56
CA ALA A 20 -8.41 2.19 3.34
C ALA A 20 -8.06 2.50 4.79
N LYS A 21 -8.76 1.83 5.71
CA LYS A 21 -8.42 1.86 7.13
C LYS A 21 -7.82 0.53 7.56
N VAL A 22 -6.56 0.55 7.98
CA VAL A 22 -5.85 -0.63 8.47
C VAL A 22 -5.66 -0.51 9.98
N VAL A 23 -6.05 -1.54 10.72
CA VAL A 23 -5.77 -1.63 12.16
C VAL A 23 -4.74 -2.72 12.39
N LEU A 24 -3.56 -2.32 12.85
CA LEU A 24 -2.46 -3.21 13.21
C LEU A 24 -2.47 -3.48 14.71
N ARG A 25 -2.21 -4.73 15.09
CA ARG A 25 -1.98 -5.14 16.47
C ARG A 25 -0.61 -5.77 16.58
N ILE A 26 0.29 -5.10 17.31
CA ILE A 26 1.67 -5.54 17.54
C ILE A 26 1.89 -5.57 19.05
N GLY A 27 1.82 -6.76 19.65
CA GLY A 27 1.87 -6.91 21.11
C GLY A 27 0.78 -6.08 21.81
N PRO A 28 1.12 -5.27 22.84
CA PRO A 28 0.15 -4.40 23.52
C PRO A 28 -0.28 -3.18 22.69
N ILE A 29 0.36 -2.94 21.54
CA ILE A 29 0.13 -1.76 20.71
C ILE A 29 -1.00 -2.05 19.71
N LYS A 30 -2.03 -1.22 19.76
CA LYS A 30 -3.09 -1.12 18.74
C LYS A 30 -2.89 0.17 17.95
N ALA A 31 -2.53 0.07 16.69
CA ALA A 31 -2.36 1.20 15.79
C ALA A 31 -3.44 1.18 14.71
N SER A 32 -4.00 2.35 14.40
CA SER A 32 -4.94 2.52 13.28
C SER A 32 -4.31 3.48 12.29
N PHE A 33 -4.32 3.11 11.02
CA PHE A 33 -3.85 3.93 9.92
C PHE A 33 -5.01 4.14 8.97
N GLU A 34 -5.29 5.40 8.67
CA GLU A 34 -6.15 5.78 7.57
C GLU A 34 -5.24 6.17 6.42
N GLY A 35 -5.45 5.55 5.27
CA GLY A 35 -4.64 5.76 4.10
C GLY A 35 -5.43 5.97 2.84
N GLN A 36 -4.81 6.67 1.91
CA GLN A 36 -5.28 6.88 0.56
C GLN A 36 -4.34 6.15 -0.39
N VAL A 37 -4.94 5.51 -1.39
CA VAL A 37 -4.25 4.88 -2.51
C VAL A 37 -4.70 5.57 -3.79
N THR A 38 -3.72 5.95 -4.61
CA THR A 38 -3.93 6.57 -5.91
C THR A 38 -3.18 5.79 -6.98
N LEU A 39 -3.86 5.49 -8.08
CA LEU A 39 -3.25 5.02 -9.31
C LEU A 39 -2.87 6.23 -10.17
N ALA A 40 -1.61 6.30 -10.56
CA ALA A 40 -1.03 7.37 -11.35
C ALA A 40 -0.26 6.81 -12.54
N ASN A 41 0.16 7.71 -13.45
CA ASN A 41 0.99 7.35 -14.61
C ASN A 41 0.39 6.19 -15.44
N LEU A 42 -0.93 6.16 -15.59
CA LEU A 42 -1.62 5.09 -16.31
C LEU A 42 -1.17 5.07 -17.77
N ASN A 43 -0.69 3.92 -18.22
CA ASN A 43 -0.37 3.64 -19.61
C ASN A 43 -0.90 2.24 -19.97
N PRO A 44 -2.23 2.07 -20.13
CA PRO A 44 -2.82 0.77 -20.41
C PRO A 44 -2.44 0.25 -21.82
N PRO A 45 -2.26 -1.07 -21.99
CA PRO A 45 -2.29 -2.12 -20.97
C PRO A 45 -0.94 -2.33 -20.23
N HIS A 46 0.05 -1.47 -20.46
CA HIS A 46 1.46 -1.75 -20.18
C HIS A 46 1.95 -1.40 -18.78
N SER A 47 1.48 -0.31 -18.16
CA SER A 47 2.07 0.14 -16.89
C SER A 47 1.20 1.13 -16.11
N TYR A 48 1.50 1.26 -14.82
CA TYR A 48 0.94 2.26 -13.92
C TYR A 48 1.80 2.38 -12.65
N SER A 49 1.62 3.46 -11.90
CA SER A 49 2.18 3.64 -10.57
C SER A 49 1.08 3.55 -9.50
N ILE A 50 1.34 2.80 -8.44
CA ILE A 50 0.54 2.80 -7.21
C ILE A 50 1.22 3.75 -6.23
N GLN A 51 0.47 4.67 -5.65
CA GLN A 51 0.93 5.56 -4.60
C GLN A 51 0.02 5.40 -3.39
N GLY A 52 0.59 5.07 -2.25
CA GLY A 52 -0.12 4.90 -0.99
C GLY A 52 0.47 5.81 0.08
N GLU A 53 -0.39 6.51 0.82
CA GLU A 53 0.00 7.18 2.04
C GLU A 53 -0.94 6.84 3.17
N GLY A 54 -0.42 6.73 4.39
CA GLY A 54 -1.16 6.41 5.59
C GLY A 54 -0.68 7.23 6.77
N LYS A 55 -1.63 7.75 7.55
CA LYS A 55 -1.36 8.54 8.76
C LYS A 55 -1.95 7.80 9.98
N GLY A 56 -1.12 7.59 11.00
CA GLY A 56 -1.50 6.93 12.25
C GLY A 56 -1.51 7.86 13.47
N GLY A 57 -1.61 9.18 13.25
CA GLY A 57 -1.51 10.20 14.30
C GLY A 57 -0.14 10.15 15.00
N ILE A 58 -0.14 10.06 16.33
CA ILE A 58 1.09 10.00 17.16
C ILE A 58 1.94 8.76 16.85
N VAL A 59 1.34 7.72 16.26
CA VAL A 59 2.03 6.46 15.95
C VAL A 59 3.01 6.62 14.79
N GLY A 60 2.75 7.55 13.87
CA GLY A 60 3.63 7.85 12.74
C GLY A 60 2.91 7.92 11.39
N PHE A 61 3.70 7.81 10.33
CA PHE A 61 3.21 7.80 8.95
C PHE A 61 3.90 6.69 8.14
N ALA A 62 3.25 6.29 7.07
CA ALA A 62 3.82 5.42 6.05
C ALA A 62 3.47 5.98 4.68
N LYS A 63 4.47 6.12 3.81
CA LYS A 63 4.29 6.38 2.39
C LYS A 63 4.90 5.22 1.64
N GLY A 64 4.24 4.78 0.59
CA GLY A 64 4.74 3.70 -0.23
C GLY A 64 4.25 3.85 -1.64
N GLY A 65 4.87 3.13 -2.55
CA GLY A 65 4.42 3.05 -3.91
C GLY A 65 5.09 1.93 -4.65
N ALA A 66 4.51 1.59 -5.78
CA ALA A 66 5.07 0.63 -6.70
C ALA A 66 4.90 1.15 -8.12
N ASP A 67 5.98 1.15 -8.89
CA ASP A 67 5.90 1.26 -10.34
C ASP A 67 5.70 -0.15 -10.89
N VAL A 68 4.68 -0.34 -11.74
CA VAL A 68 4.25 -1.65 -12.26
C VAL A 68 4.33 -1.65 -13.78
N TRP A 69 4.89 -2.72 -14.33
CA TRP A 69 4.93 -3.01 -15.77
C TRP A 69 4.35 -4.39 -16.05
N LEU A 70 3.61 -4.49 -17.14
CA LEU A 70 2.92 -5.66 -17.63
C LEU A 70 3.40 -5.96 -19.04
N VAL A 71 3.88 -7.18 -19.25
CA VAL A 71 4.36 -7.67 -20.55
C VAL A 71 3.66 -8.98 -20.84
N GLU A 72 3.02 -9.09 -22.01
CA GLU A 72 2.42 -10.33 -22.48
C GLU A 72 3.50 -11.41 -22.70
N ASP A 73 3.19 -12.65 -22.34
CA ASP A 73 4.06 -13.81 -22.49
C ASP A 73 3.25 -15.02 -22.99
N GLU A 74 3.90 -15.95 -23.69
CA GLU A 74 3.23 -17.04 -24.40
C GLU A 74 2.98 -18.26 -23.49
N PRO A 75 1.93 -19.08 -23.72
CA PRO A 75 0.87 -18.94 -24.73
C PRO A 75 -0.35 -18.12 -24.25
N ALA A 76 -0.37 -17.65 -22.99
CA ALA A 76 -1.44 -16.83 -22.40
C ALA A 76 -1.03 -16.34 -20.99
N ALA A 77 0.19 -15.84 -20.85
CA ALA A 77 0.74 -15.37 -19.59
C ALA A 77 0.95 -13.85 -19.62
N THR A 78 1.13 -13.26 -18.44
CA THR A 78 1.55 -11.87 -18.31
C THR A 78 2.61 -11.79 -17.23
N VAL A 79 3.78 -11.28 -17.59
CA VAL A 79 4.83 -10.98 -16.65
C VAL A 79 4.54 -9.62 -16.02
N LEU A 80 4.33 -9.62 -14.70
CA LEU A 80 4.21 -8.41 -13.90
C LEU A 80 5.55 -8.14 -13.22
N SER A 81 6.22 -7.06 -13.64
CA SER A 81 7.41 -6.54 -12.98
C SER A 81 7.04 -5.32 -12.14
N TYR A 82 7.65 -5.17 -10.97
CA TYR A 82 7.39 -4.04 -10.11
C TYR A 82 8.62 -3.60 -9.32
N THR A 83 8.70 -2.30 -9.04
CA THR A 83 9.67 -1.74 -8.09
C THR A 83 8.93 -1.07 -6.95
N VAL A 84 9.15 -1.52 -5.71
CA VAL A 84 8.54 -0.93 -4.52
C VAL A 84 9.47 0.09 -3.89
N LYS A 85 8.89 1.20 -3.44
CA LYS A 85 9.54 2.16 -2.54
C LYS A 85 8.63 2.37 -1.35
N ALA A 86 9.22 2.46 -0.16
CA ALA A 86 8.48 2.77 1.06
C ALA A 86 9.33 3.67 1.96
N ASP A 87 8.66 4.64 2.57
CA ASP A 87 9.19 5.55 3.56
C ASP A 87 8.27 5.52 4.78
N VAL A 88 8.84 5.14 5.93
CA VAL A 88 8.10 4.97 7.17
C VAL A 88 8.76 5.78 8.26
N GLY A 89 7.95 6.53 9.01
CA GLY A 89 8.45 7.45 10.02
C GLY A 89 7.61 7.45 11.29
N GLY A 90 8.21 7.95 12.37
CA GLY A 90 7.59 8.03 13.69
C GLY A 90 7.85 6.81 14.56
N LYS A 91 7.03 6.63 15.61
CA LYS A 91 7.23 5.55 16.60
C LYS A 91 7.10 4.15 15.99
N ILE A 92 6.30 3.99 14.94
CA ILE A 92 6.14 2.71 14.24
C ILE A 92 7.43 2.24 13.54
N ALA A 93 8.27 3.17 13.05
CA ALA A 93 9.52 2.82 12.37
C ALA A 93 10.53 2.13 13.32
N GLN A 94 10.38 2.35 14.63
CA GLN A 94 11.21 1.70 15.66
C GLN A 94 10.81 0.24 15.91
N LEU A 95 9.68 -0.23 15.37
CA LEU A 95 9.21 -1.61 15.53
C LEU A 95 9.76 -2.57 14.47
N GLY A 96 10.38 -2.05 13.40
CA GLY A 96 10.89 -2.83 12.26
C GLY A 96 12.41 -2.97 12.23
N GLY A 97 13.10 -2.56 13.29
CA GLY A 97 14.54 -2.80 13.49
C GLY A 97 14.82 -4.17 14.09
#